data_AF-A0A7V0JDB3-F1
#
_entry.id   AF-A0A7V0JDB3-F1
#
_cell.length_a   1.000
_cell.length_b   1.000
_cell.length_c   1.000
_cell.angle_alpha   90.00
_cell.angle_beta   90.00
_cell.angle_gamma   90.00
#
_symmetry.space_group_name_H-M   'P 1'
#
loop_
_entity.id
_entity.type
_entity.pdbx_description
1 polymer ?
#
loop_
_entity_poly.entity_id
_entity_poly.type
_entity_poly.pdbx_seq_one_letter_code
_entity_poly.pdbx_strand_id
1 'polypeptide(L)'
;MPFKTISENYFMGRAQELQSLSRIASEAAIGTAASIFLSGQTGAGKTELLRRLFADLFHKHEDAAPFFYTVNPALISARDLSNDYLSSFMRQRLAFQQKDLSLALADELSVEDLMRLAEKLDSNWAVDILGRYLQARRAGTDPEKLFLSAIKAPHLSYFGTGVPVVVMIDNFHSIRGLYRSALEDSDDLWMLFEDALRSGHTPHLLTGSRHKLDEMFFEKTS
;
A
#
# COMPACT_ATOMS: atom_id res chain seq x y z
N MET A 1 15.36 -8.17 5.93
CA MET A 1 15.42 -8.70 4.54
C MET A 1 14.01 -8.73 3.99
N PRO A 2 13.53 -7.69 3.26
CA PRO A 2 12.09 -7.48 3.15
C PRO A 2 11.39 -8.32 2.06
N PHE A 3 12.11 -8.97 1.16
CA PHE A 3 11.51 -9.81 0.10
C PHE A 3 12.30 -11.09 -0.15
N LYS A 4 12.44 -11.94 0.87
CA LYS A 4 12.82 -13.33 0.64
C LYS A 4 11.55 -14.12 0.34
N THR A 5 11.13 -14.09 -0.93
CA THR A 5 10.04 -14.95 -1.42
C THR A 5 10.46 -16.40 -1.26
N ILE A 6 9.53 -17.25 -0.86
CA ILE A 6 9.69 -18.69 -0.86
C ILE A 6 9.90 -19.12 -2.32
N SER A 7 10.86 -20.03 -2.55
CA SER A 7 11.11 -20.56 -3.91
C SER A 7 9.82 -21.20 -4.47
N GLU A 8 9.58 -21.07 -5.77
CA GLU A 8 8.38 -21.59 -6.46
C GLU A 8 8.11 -23.06 -6.12
N ASN A 9 9.17 -23.84 -5.93
CA ASN A 9 9.10 -25.25 -5.57
C ASN A 9 8.42 -25.52 -4.22
N TYR A 10 8.32 -24.51 -3.34
CA TYR A 10 7.68 -24.63 -2.03
C TYR A 10 6.35 -23.85 -1.95
N PHE A 11 5.99 -23.09 -3.00
CA PHE A 11 4.70 -22.41 -3.11
C PHE A 11 3.75 -23.22 -4.01
N MET A 12 3.32 -24.39 -3.52
CA MET A 12 2.51 -25.32 -4.30
C MET A 12 1.00 -25.06 -4.17
N GLY A 13 0.26 -25.35 -5.24
CA GLY A 13 -1.21 -25.40 -5.21
C GLY A 13 -1.93 -24.05 -5.16
N ARG A 14 -1.23 -22.94 -5.41
CA ARG A 14 -1.78 -21.57 -5.39
C ARG A 14 -1.70 -20.82 -6.73
N ALA A 15 -1.40 -21.54 -7.80
CA ALA A 15 -1.19 -20.95 -9.12
C ALA A 15 -2.45 -20.30 -9.68
N GLN A 16 -3.63 -20.88 -9.40
CA GLN A 16 -4.91 -20.33 -9.86
C GLN A 16 -5.27 -19.04 -9.12
N GLU A 17 -5.03 -18.98 -7.80
CA GLU A 17 -5.24 -17.78 -7.00
C GLU A 17 -4.31 -16.65 -7.47
N LEU A 18 -3.02 -16.96 -7.67
CA LEU A 18 -2.04 -15.99 -8.18
C LEU A 18 -2.39 -15.49 -9.59
N GLN A 19 -2.81 -16.39 -10.48
CA GLN A 19 -3.28 -16.01 -11.82
C GLN A 19 -4.55 -15.16 -11.78
N SER A 20 -5.44 -15.42 -10.82
CA SER A 20 -6.65 -14.60 -10.65
C SER A 20 -6.29 -13.20 -10.16
N LEU A 21 -5.36 -13.09 -9.21
CA LEU A 21 -4.89 -11.80 -8.71
C LEU A 21 -4.05 -11.04 -9.74
N SER A 22 -3.30 -11.70 -10.62
CA SER A 22 -2.51 -11.01 -11.64
C SER A 22 -3.37 -10.29 -12.68
N ARG A 23 -4.61 -10.75 -12.92
CA ARG A 23 -5.56 -10.08 -13.83
C ARG A 23 -5.90 -8.66 -13.39
N ILE A 24 -5.83 -8.36 -12.08
CA ILE A 24 -6.08 -7.01 -11.56
C ILE A 24 -5.18 -5.97 -12.22
N ALA A 25 -3.92 -6.29 -12.55
CA ALA A 25 -3.05 -5.34 -13.20
C ALA A 25 -3.59 -4.91 -14.57
N SER A 26 -4.07 -5.86 -15.37
CA SER A 26 -4.65 -5.61 -16.69
C SER A 26 -6.00 -4.88 -16.58
N GLU A 27 -6.82 -5.22 -15.59
CA GLU A 27 -8.07 -4.52 -15.29
C GLU A 27 -7.81 -3.08 -14.81
N ALA A 28 -6.73 -2.87 -14.04
CA ALA A 28 -6.36 -1.55 -13.52
C ALA A 28 -5.90 -0.60 -14.64
N ALA A 29 -5.24 -1.14 -15.67
CA ALA A 29 -4.86 -0.38 -16.86
C ALA A 29 -6.07 0.23 -17.59
N ILE A 30 -7.23 -0.43 -17.58
CA ILE A 30 -8.47 0.06 -18.19
C ILE A 30 -9.47 0.65 -17.17
N GLY A 31 -9.11 0.69 -15.89
CA GLY A 31 -9.91 1.31 -14.82
C GLY A 31 -11.11 0.48 -14.37
N THR A 32 -11.12 -0.82 -14.61
CA THR A 32 -12.22 -1.72 -14.26
C THR A 32 -11.91 -2.64 -13.08
N ALA A 33 -10.71 -2.55 -12.49
CA ALA A 33 -10.32 -3.40 -11.38
C ALA A 33 -11.15 -3.09 -10.13
N ALA A 34 -11.45 -4.13 -9.35
CA ALA A 34 -12.07 -3.99 -8.05
C ALA A 34 -11.06 -4.29 -6.93
N SER A 35 -11.20 -3.60 -5.80
CA SER A 35 -10.45 -3.95 -4.60
C SER A 35 -10.94 -5.29 -4.02
N ILE A 36 -10.01 -6.12 -3.54
CA ILE A 36 -10.27 -7.48 -3.04
C ILE A 36 -9.78 -7.61 -1.60
N PHE A 37 -10.63 -8.25 -0.78
CA PHE A 37 -10.26 -8.69 0.57
C PHE A 37 -9.88 -10.18 0.56
N LEU A 38 -8.63 -10.46 0.91
CA LEU A 38 -8.09 -11.80 1.10
C LEU A 38 -8.15 -12.17 2.59
N SER A 39 -9.23 -12.84 2.98
CA SER A 39 -9.44 -13.30 4.35
C SER A 39 -9.03 -14.77 4.51
N GLY A 40 -8.53 -15.11 5.70
CA GLY A 40 -8.13 -16.48 6.01
C GLY A 40 -7.41 -16.59 7.34
N GLN A 41 -7.19 -17.82 7.81
CA GLN A 41 -6.47 -18.07 9.06
C GLN A 41 -5.01 -17.58 8.99
N THR A 42 -4.42 -17.31 10.15
CA THR A 42 -2.97 -17.05 10.26
C THR A 42 -2.20 -18.27 9.75
N GLY A 43 -1.12 -18.04 8.99
CA GLY A 43 -0.34 -19.11 8.39
C GLY A 43 -0.90 -19.67 7.07
N ALA A 44 -2.05 -19.21 6.59
CA ALA A 44 -2.63 -19.65 5.31
C ALA A 44 -1.85 -19.23 4.04
N GLY A 45 -0.72 -18.52 4.19
CA GLY A 45 0.13 -18.10 3.08
C GLY A 45 -0.27 -16.79 2.38
N LYS A 46 -1.19 -16.00 2.96
CA LYS A 46 -1.69 -14.74 2.36
C LYS A 46 -0.57 -13.73 2.06
N THR A 47 0.30 -13.51 3.04
CA THR A 47 1.46 -12.62 2.89
C THR A 47 2.37 -13.08 1.75
N GLU A 48 2.59 -14.39 1.64
CA GLU A 48 3.45 -14.94 0.59
C GLU A 48 2.82 -14.83 -0.79
N LEU A 49 1.50 -15.02 -0.88
CA LEU A 49 0.74 -14.79 -2.10
C LEU A 49 0.88 -13.32 -2.58
N LEU A 50 0.76 -12.35 -1.68
CA LEU A 50 0.98 -10.93 -2.01
C LEU A 50 2.43 -10.63 -2.41
N ARG A 51 3.43 -11.15 -1.70
CA ARG A 51 4.85 -10.96 -2.05
C ARG A 51 5.17 -11.54 -3.41
N ARG A 52 4.58 -12.70 -3.74
CA ARG A 52 4.76 -13.34 -5.02
C ARG A 52 4.13 -12.52 -6.15
N LEU A 53 2.92 -12.02 -5.93
CA LEU A 53 2.26 -11.10 -6.86
C LEU A 53 3.09 -9.82 -7.05
N PHE A 54 3.61 -9.23 -5.98
CA PHE A 54 4.50 -8.07 -6.07
C PHE A 54 5.70 -8.36 -6.97
N ALA A 55 6.39 -9.49 -6.75
CA ALA A 55 7.55 -9.86 -7.57
C ALA A 55 7.15 -10.09 -9.03
N ASP A 56 6.06 -10.80 -9.29
CA ASP A 56 5.59 -11.05 -10.66
C ASP A 56 5.23 -9.73 -11.35
N LEU A 57 4.53 -8.81 -10.69
CA LEU A 57 4.21 -7.49 -11.23
C LEU A 57 5.47 -6.65 -11.46
N PHE A 58 6.41 -6.61 -10.52
CA PHE A 58 7.61 -5.79 -10.62
C PHE A 58 8.51 -6.22 -11.80
N HIS A 59 8.62 -7.53 -12.03
CA HIS A 59 9.53 -8.09 -13.04
C HIS A 59 8.88 -8.35 -14.41
N LYS A 60 7.60 -8.70 -14.45
CA LYS A 60 6.96 -9.22 -15.67
C LYS A 60 5.95 -8.26 -16.29
N HIS A 61 5.45 -7.28 -15.54
CA HIS A 61 4.38 -6.38 -16.00
C HIS A 61 4.82 -4.92 -15.91
N GLU A 62 4.83 -4.23 -17.06
CA GLU A 62 5.10 -2.78 -17.07
C GLU A 62 3.82 -1.95 -16.90
N ASP A 63 2.67 -2.61 -17.05
CA ASP A 63 1.36 -1.97 -17.19
C ASP A 63 0.76 -1.54 -15.85
N ALA A 64 1.31 -1.99 -14.72
CA ALA A 64 0.89 -1.56 -13.39
C ALA A 64 2.03 -1.67 -12.37
N ALA A 65 2.18 -0.64 -11.55
CA ALA A 65 3.17 -0.60 -10.49
C ALA A 65 2.68 -1.39 -9.27
N PRO A 66 3.45 -2.35 -8.75
CA PRO A 66 3.11 -2.99 -7.50
C PRO A 66 3.55 -2.11 -6.33
N PHE A 67 2.71 -2.06 -5.29
CA PHE A 67 3.07 -1.49 -4.00
C PHE A 67 2.68 -2.45 -2.89
N PHE A 68 3.65 -2.95 -2.12
CA PHE A 68 3.42 -3.85 -1.00
C PHE A 68 3.68 -3.15 0.33
N TYR A 69 2.72 -3.21 1.25
CA TYR A 69 2.83 -2.61 2.58
C TYR A 69 2.34 -3.58 3.64
N THR A 70 3.11 -3.80 4.70
CA THR A 70 2.63 -4.54 5.88
C THR A 70 2.34 -3.55 6.98
N VAL A 71 1.11 -3.56 7.49
CA VAL A 71 0.74 -2.67 8.60
C VAL A 71 1.54 -3.06 9.84
N ASN A 72 2.33 -2.11 10.35
CA ASN A 72 3.15 -2.31 11.53
C ASN A 72 2.39 -1.91 12.82
N PRO A 73 2.02 -2.87 13.68
CA PRO A 73 1.30 -2.59 14.93
C PRO A 73 2.10 -1.77 15.95
N ALA A 74 3.41 -1.62 15.78
CA ALA A 74 4.25 -0.79 16.64
C ALA A 74 4.14 0.71 16.35
N LEU A 75 3.50 1.11 15.24
CA LEU A 75 3.26 2.52 14.92
C LEU A 75 2.08 3.02 15.75
N ILE A 76 2.38 3.81 16.77
CA ILE A 76 1.41 4.23 17.79
C ILE A 76 0.61 5.49 17.42
N SER A 77 0.89 6.10 16.26
CA SER A 77 0.21 7.31 15.82
C SER A 77 -0.09 7.30 14.33
N ALA A 78 -1.16 8.00 13.94
CA ALA A 78 -1.50 8.24 12.54
C ALA A 78 -0.36 8.94 11.78
N ARG A 79 0.41 9.80 12.46
CA ARG A 79 1.57 10.49 11.87
C ARG A 79 2.70 9.52 11.53
N ASP A 80 3.01 8.60 12.43
CA ASP A 80 4.05 7.60 12.19
C ASP A 80 3.63 6.65 11.06
N LEU A 81 2.37 6.22 11.09
CA LEU A 81 1.76 5.43 10.01
C LEU A 81 1.80 6.16 8.66
N SER A 82 1.52 7.46 8.65
CA SER A 82 1.57 8.29 7.43
C SER A 82 2.98 8.33 6.84
N ASN A 83 3.99 8.54 7.68
CA ASN A 83 5.39 8.61 7.25
C ASN A 83 5.86 7.25 6.71
N ASP A 84 5.55 6.17 7.42
CA ASP A 84 5.96 4.82 7.05
C ASP A 84 5.28 4.36 5.74
N TYR A 85 3.97 4.54 5.64
CA TYR A 85 3.21 4.21 4.43
C TYR A 85 3.72 5.00 3.22
N LEU A 86 3.81 6.33 3.33
CA LEU A 86 4.23 7.17 2.22
C LEU A 86 5.68 6.87 1.81
N SER A 87 6.59 6.72 2.77
CA SER A 87 7.99 6.43 2.45
C SER A 87 8.14 5.07 1.77
N SER A 88 7.41 4.05 2.24
CA SER A 88 7.39 2.74 1.61
C SER A 88 6.82 2.79 0.18
N PHE A 89 5.71 3.51 -0.02
CA PHE A 89 5.13 3.70 -1.35
C PHE A 89 6.10 4.39 -2.30
N MET A 90 6.63 5.54 -1.91
CA MET A 90 7.51 6.34 -2.77
C MET A 90 8.80 5.60 -3.10
N ARG A 91 9.39 4.87 -2.13
CA ARG A 91 10.56 4.02 -2.37
C ARG A 91 10.27 2.97 -3.44
N GLN A 92 9.19 2.18 -3.26
CA GLN A 92 8.84 1.10 -4.20
C GLN A 92 8.42 1.63 -5.58
N ARG A 93 7.74 2.78 -5.61
CA ARG A 93 7.29 3.39 -6.87
C ARG A 93 8.44 3.98 -7.67
N LEU A 94 9.38 4.67 -7.01
CA LEU A 94 10.60 5.15 -7.67
C LEU A 94 11.49 3.99 -8.12
N ALA A 95 11.59 2.92 -7.30
CA ALA A 95 12.27 1.68 -7.67
C ALA A 95 11.69 1.04 -8.94
N PHE A 96 10.36 0.98 -9.04
CA PHE A 96 9.69 0.47 -10.24
C PHE A 96 9.97 1.36 -11.46
N GLN A 97 9.93 2.69 -11.32
CA GLN A 97 10.26 3.61 -12.41
C GLN A 97 11.69 3.43 -12.91
N GLN A 98 12.65 3.20 -12.01
CA GLN A 98 14.07 2.99 -12.35
C GLN A 98 14.40 1.54 -12.71
N LYS A 99 13.43 0.62 -12.64
CA LYS A 99 13.63 -0.83 -12.76
C LYS A 99 14.73 -1.36 -11.83
N ASP A 100 14.86 -0.73 -10.66
CA ASP A 100 15.90 -1.05 -9.67
C ASP A 100 15.24 -1.65 -8.43
N LEU A 101 15.19 -2.98 -8.37
CA LEU A 101 14.64 -3.68 -7.21
C LEU A 101 15.46 -3.39 -5.94
N SER A 102 16.76 -3.13 -6.04
CA SER A 102 17.60 -2.89 -4.86
C SER A 102 17.15 -1.65 -4.10
N LEU A 103 16.66 -0.62 -4.81
CA LEU A 103 16.04 0.56 -4.19
C LEU A 103 14.74 0.21 -3.47
N ALA A 104 13.92 -0.68 -4.03
CA ALA A 104 12.67 -1.12 -3.38
C ALA A 104 12.95 -1.87 -2.06
N LEU A 105 14.09 -2.56 -2.00
CA LEU A 105 14.55 -3.39 -0.87
C LEU A 105 15.49 -2.67 0.10
N ALA A 106 15.92 -1.45 -0.23
CA ALA A 106 16.84 -0.67 0.58
C ALA A 106 16.26 -0.40 1.97
N ASP A 107 17.14 -0.08 2.92
CA ASP A 107 16.75 0.34 4.27
C ASP A 107 15.79 1.55 4.22
N GLU A 108 15.14 1.83 5.34
CA GLU A 108 14.15 2.91 5.43
C GLU A 108 14.75 4.26 5.04
N LEU A 109 14.24 4.83 3.94
CA LEU A 109 14.53 6.20 3.53
C LEU A 109 13.47 7.11 4.12
N SER A 110 13.89 8.24 4.69
CA SER A 110 12.93 9.25 5.15
C SER A 110 12.22 9.91 3.96
N VAL A 111 11.09 10.56 4.22
CA VAL A 111 10.36 11.36 3.23
C VAL A 111 11.27 12.42 2.58
N GLU A 112 12.18 13.01 3.36
CA GLU A 112 13.17 13.97 2.89
C GLU A 112 14.26 13.34 2.01
N ASP A 113 14.72 12.13 2.34
CA ASP A 113 15.65 11.39 1.48
C ASP A 113 15.00 11.05 0.13
N LEU A 114 13.73 10.63 0.18
CA LEU A 114 12.93 10.32 -1.00
C LEU A 114 12.65 11.57 -1.84
N MET A 115 12.49 12.73 -1.22
CA MET A 115 12.37 14.02 -1.94
C MET A 115 13.64 14.31 -2.73
N ARG A 116 14.80 14.25 -2.07
CA ARG A 116 16.10 14.47 -2.74
C ARG A 116 16.35 13.45 -3.86
N LEU A 117 15.95 12.21 -3.64
CA LEU A 117 16.03 11.17 -4.66
C LEU A 117 15.10 11.48 -5.85
N ALA A 118 13.86 11.87 -5.59
CA ALA A 118 12.90 12.24 -6.63
C ALA A 118 13.39 13.42 -7.47
N GLU A 119 13.96 14.46 -6.84
CA GLU A 119 14.60 15.59 -7.52
C GLU A 119 15.77 15.14 -8.39
N LYS A 120 16.66 14.29 -7.86
CA LYS A 120 17.81 13.75 -8.61
C LYS A 120 17.38 12.90 -9.82
N LEU A 121 16.22 12.25 -9.74
CA LEU A 121 15.65 11.42 -10.82
C LEU A 121 14.75 12.22 -11.78
N ASP A 122 14.65 13.55 -11.61
CA ASP A 122 13.74 14.43 -12.37
C ASP A 122 12.27 13.94 -12.34
N SER A 123 11.86 13.34 -11.22
CA SER A 123 10.55 12.73 -11.05
C SER A 123 9.55 13.75 -10.49
N ASN A 124 9.05 14.63 -11.36
CA ASN A 124 8.17 15.75 -10.96
C ASN A 124 6.92 15.30 -10.19
N TRP A 125 6.27 14.20 -10.61
CA TRP A 125 5.10 13.66 -9.90
C TRP A 125 5.43 13.27 -8.45
N ALA A 126 6.63 12.75 -8.22
CA ALA A 126 7.08 12.32 -6.90
C ALA A 126 7.43 13.54 -6.03
N VAL A 127 8.12 14.52 -6.61
CA VAL A 127 8.42 15.81 -5.95
C VAL A 127 7.13 16.51 -5.51
N ASP A 128 6.11 16.54 -6.35
CA ASP A 128 4.83 17.17 -6.03
C ASP A 128 4.11 16.49 -4.85
N ILE A 129 4.03 15.15 -4.85
CA ILE A 129 3.38 14.39 -3.77
C ILE A 129 4.14 14.57 -2.45
N LEU A 130 5.45 14.38 -2.47
CA LEU A 130 6.31 14.53 -1.29
C LEU A 130 6.28 15.96 -0.76
N GLY A 131 6.28 16.96 -1.66
CA GLY A 131 6.28 18.38 -1.31
C GLY A 131 5.00 18.79 -0.58
N ARG A 132 3.85 18.40 -1.12
CA ARG A 132 2.53 18.62 -0.48
C ARG A 132 2.47 17.95 0.89
N TYR A 133 2.96 16.72 1.00
CA TYR A 133 2.99 16.01 2.28
C TYR A 133 3.90 16.69 3.31
N LEU A 134 5.13 17.04 2.94
CA LEU A 134 6.08 17.74 3.82
C LEU A 134 5.54 19.11 4.26
N GLN A 135 4.90 19.85 3.36
CA GLN A 135 4.26 21.12 3.67
C GLN A 135 3.13 20.95 4.70
N ALA A 136 2.23 19.99 4.48
CA ALA A 136 1.15 19.68 5.43
C ALA A 136 1.71 19.25 6.81
N ARG A 137 2.76 18.43 6.82
CA ARG A 137 3.42 18.00 8.06
C ARG A 137 4.02 19.18 8.84
N ARG A 138 4.67 20.13 8.15
CA ARG A 138 5.25 21.34 8.75
C ARG A 138 4.21 22.32 9.27
N ALA A 139 3.07 22.42 8.59
CA ALA A 139 1.96 23.28 8.99
C ALA A 139 1.21 22.77 10.26
N GLY A 140 1.59 21.62 10.79
CA GLY A 140 0.91 21.02 11.95
C GLY A 140 -0.48 20.48 11.60
N THR A 141 -0.70 20.07 10.34
CA THR A 141 -1.96 19.48 9.90
C THR A 141 -2.35 18.31 10.80
N ASP A 142 -3.66 18.21 11.03
CA ASP A 142 -4.32 17.13 11.73
C ASP A 142 -3.79 15.74 11.28
N PRO A 143 -3.47 14.80 12.22
CA PRO A 143 -2.88 13.51 11.87
C PRO A 143 -3.71 12.66 10.91
N GLU A 144 -5.05 12.72 10.96
CA GLU A 144 -5.91 11.97 10.04
C GLU A 144 -5.85 12.56 8.64
N LYS A 145 -5.86 13.89 8.52
CA LYS A 145 -5.65 14.57 7.22
C LYS A 145 -4.27 14.29 6.64
N LEU A 146 -3.25 14.18 7.49
CA LEU A 146 -1.91 13.79 7.06
C LEU A 146 -1.89 12.34 6.55
N PHE A 147 -2.60 11.44 7.23
CA PHE A 147 -2.74 10.05 6.80
C PHE A 147 -3.53 9.92 5.50
N LEU A 148 -4.62 10.67 5.37
CA LEU A 148 -5.40 10.77 4.13
C LEU A 148 -4.54 11.23 2.95
N SER A 149 -3.59 12.15 3.18
CA SER A 149 -2.62 12.57 2.16
C SER A 149 -1.69 11.43 1.74
N ALA A 150 -1.19 10.64 2.70
CA ALA A 150 -0.32 9.49 2.45
C ALA A 150 -1.04 8.39 1.64
N ILE A 151 -2.25 7.99 2.03
CA ILE A 151 -3.01 6.92 1.35
C ILE A 151 -3.50 7.32 -0.05
N LYS A 152 -3.57 8.63 -0.34
CA LYS A 152 -3.86 9.13 -1.69
C LYS A 152 -2.66 9.09 -2.63
N ALA A 153 -1.44 8.85 -2.14
CA ALA A 153 -0.24 8.87 -2.95
C ALA A 153 -0.24 7.89 -4.15
N PRO A 154 -0.73 6.62 -4.03
CA PRO A 154 -0.89 5.73 -5.19
C PRO A 154 -1.74 6.34 -6.30
N HIS A 155 -2.89 6.92 -5.93
CA HIS A 155 -3.81 7.55 -6.86
C HIS A 155 -3.21 8.82 -7.48
N LEU A 156 -2.57 9.67 -6.69
CA LEU A 156 -1.87 10.85 -7.20
C LEU A 156 -0.72 10.49 -8.15
N SER A 157 0.02 9.41 -7.87
CA SER A 157 1.05 8.87 -8.77
C SER A 157 0.44 8.45 -10.10
N TYR A 158 -0.69 7.74 -10.08
CA TYR A 158 -1.41 7.39 -11.31
C TYR A 158 -1.80 8.65 -12.10
N PHE A 159 -2.39 9.66 -11.46
CA PHE A 159 -2.72 10.93 -12.12
C PHE A 159 -1.51 11.63 -12.75
N GLY A 160 -0.34 11.56 -12.12
CA GLY A 160 0.89 12.18 -12.63
C GLY A 160 1.62 11.37 -13.70
N THR A 161 1.39 10.05 -13.79
CA THR A 161 2.20 9.15 -14.63
C THR A 161 1.40 8.34 -15.65
N GLY A 162 0.08 8.24 -15.50
CA GLY A 162 -0.78 7.34 -16.28
C GLY A 162 -0.58 5.85 -15.97
N VAL A 163 0.32 5.48 -15.06
CA VAL A 163 0.63 4.10 -14.72
C VAL A 163 -0.17 3.69 -13.48
N PRO A 164 -1.09 2.70 -13.60
CA PRO A 164 -1.86 2.16 -12.49
C PRO A 164 -0.99 1.68 -11.33
N VAL A 165 -1.58 1.59 -10.13
CA VAL A 165 -0.89 1.06 -8.94
C VAL A 165 -1.72 -0.06 -8.32
N VAL A 166 -1.19 -1.28 -8.30
CA VAL A 166 -1.80 -2.38 -7.53
C VAL A 166 -1.30 -2.28 -6.09
N VAL A 167 -2.18 -1.82 -5.20
CA VAL A 167 -1.86 -1.61 -3.79
C VAL A 167 -2.11 -2.91 -3.02
N MET A 168 -1.11 -3.46 -2.37
CA MET A 168 -1.16 -4.71 -1.61
C MET A 168 -0.87 -4.42 -0.14
N ILE A 169 -1.89 -4.47 0.71
CA ILE A 169 -1.73 -4.22 2.15
C ILE A 169 -1.91 -5.51 2.93
N ASP A 170 -0.82 -5.97 3.53
CA ASP A 170 -0.79 -7.12 4.41
C ASP A 170 -1.15 -6.74 5.86
N ASN A 171 -1.90 -7.60 6.54
CA ASN A 171 -2.39 -7.38 7.89
C ASN A 171 -3.19 -6.08 8.06
N PHE A 172 -4.03 -5.73 7.07
CA PHE A 172 -4.85 -4.52 7.06
C PHE A 172 -5.66 -4.33 8.36
N HIS A 173 -6.16 -5.44 8.93
CA HIS A 173 -6.90 -5.43 10.19
C HIS A 173 -6.16 -4.83 11.39
N SER A 174 -4.83 -4.76 11.34
CA SER A 174 -4.01 -4.17 12.40
C SER A 174 -4.19 -2.66 12.51
N ILE A 175 -4.70 -1.98 11.46
CA ILE A 175 -4.92 -0.53 11.47
C ILE A 175 -5.84 -0.09 12.60
N ARG A 176 -6.86 -0.89 12.95
CA ARG A 176 -7.78 -0.62 14.07
C ARG A 176 -7.05 -0.50 15.42
N GLY A 177 -5.88 -1.11 15.57
CA GLY A 177 -5.09 -1.05 16.79
C GLY A 177 -4.19 0.18 16.92
N LEU A 178 -4.00 0.96 15.84
CA LEU A 178 -2.97 2.00 15.76
C LEU A 178 -3.40 3.36 16.33
N TYR A 179 -4.67 3.49 16.72
CA TYR A 179 -5.21 4.74 17.26
C TYR A 179 -6.24 4.45 18.35
N ARG A 180 -5.75 4.22 19.57
CA ARG A 180 -6.55 4.27 20.80
C ARG A 180 -6.09 5.47 21.61
N SER A 181 -6.41 6.67 21.14
CA SER A 181 -6.41 7.85 22.01
C SER A 181 -7.46 7.61 23.10
N ALA A 182 -7.08 7.81 24.37
CA ALA A 182 -7.97 7.62 25.53
C ALA A 182 -9.05 8.72 25.65
N LEU A 183 -9.17 9.60 24.66
CA LEU A 183 -10.12 10.70 24.64
C LEU A 183 -10.71 10.76 23.22
N GLU A 184 -12.02 10.52 23.17
CA GLU A 184 -12.96 10.77 22.07
C GLU A 184 -13.02 9.73 20.93
N ASP A 185 -14.26 9.51 20.45
CA ASP A 185 -14.70 8.70 19.32
C ASP A 185 -13.96 9.09 18.03
N SER A 186 -12.68 8.74 17.90
CA SER A 186 -11.98 8.89 16.64
C SER A 186 -12.54 7.89 15.64
N ASP A 187 -12.90 8.36 14.46
CA ASP A 187 -13.21 7.50 13.32
C ASP A 187 -12.06 6.50 13.14
N ASP A 188 -12.40 5.23 12.97
CA ASP A 188 -11.40 4.21 12.81
C ASP A 188 -10.56 4.57 11.55
N LEU A 189 -9.24 4.77 11.68
CA LEU A 189 -8.35 5.22 10.57
C LEU A 189 -8.50 4.40 9.27
N TRP A 190 -8.97 3.16 9.36
CA TRP A 190 -9.25 2.32 8.19
C TRP A 190 -10.38 2.88 7.31
N MET A 191 -11.32 3.65 7.87
CA MET A 191 -12.42 4.28 7.15
C MET A 191 -11.92 5.31 6.12
N LEU A 192 -10.76 5.92 6.34
CA LEU A 192 -10.14 6.84 5.37
C LEU A 192 -9.80 6.15 4.04
N PHE A 193 -9.72 4.82 3.99
CA PHE A 193 -9.52 4.07 2.76
C PHE A 193 -10.78 3.98 1.88
N GLU A 194 -11.97 4.37 2.34
CA GLU A 194 -13.22 4.14 1.59
C GLU A 194 -13.16 4.68 0.15
N ASP A 195 -12.69 5.92 -0.03
CA ASP A 195 -12.51 6.51 -1.35
C ASP A 195 -11.42 5.80 -2.16
N ALA A 196 -10.30 5.45 -1.52
CA ALA A 196 -9.17 4.79 -2.16
C ALA A 196 -9.53 3.39 -2.67
N LEU A 197 -10.40 2.68 -1.96
CA LEU A 197 -10.88 1.34 -2.30
C LEU A 197 -11.77 1.32 -3.55
N ARG A 198 -12.41 2.44 -3.88
CA ARG A 198 -13.30 2.58 -5.05
C ARG A 198 -12.55 2.83 -6.37
N SER A 199 -11.25 3.11 -6.30
CA SER A 199 -10.45 3.43 -7.49
C SER A 199 -10.17 2.19 -8.34
N GLY A 200 -10.65 2.19 -9.59
CA GLY A 200 -10.37 1.14 -10.56
C GLY A 200 -8.95 1.15 -11.12
N HIS A 201 -8.24 2.28 -11.04
CA HIS A 201 -6.83 2.39 -11.49
C HIS A 201 -5.82 2.17 -10.37
N THR A 202 -6.28 2.22 -9.12
CA THR A 202 -5.46 1.91 -7.95
C THR A 202 -6.15 0.91 -7.04
N PRO A 203 -6.44 -0.30 -7.53
CA PRO A 203 -7.16 -1.31 -6.76
C PRO A 203 -6.33 -1.78 -5.56
N HIS A 204 -7.02 -2.12 -4.48
CA HIS A 204 -6.41 -2.58 -3.25
C HIS A 204 -6.62 -4.09 -3.04
N LEU A 205 -5.54 -4.78 -2.69
CA LEU A 205 -5.51 -6.16 -2.23
C LEU A 205 -5.21 -6.15 -0.74
N LEU A 206 -6.24 -6.33 0.08
CA LEU A 206 -6.13 -6.22 1.53
C LEU A 206 -6.18 -7.60 2.17
N THR A 207 -5.19 -7.95 3.00
CA THR A 207 -5.22 -9.22 3.76
C THR A 207 -5.57 -9.00 5.22
N GLY A 208 -6.13 -10.03 5.84
CA GLY A 208 -6.31 -10.02 7.29
C GLY A 208 -6.82 -11.34 7.86
N SER A 209 -6.92 -11.38 9.18
CA SER A 209 -7.66 -12.46 9.86
C SER A 209 -9.14 -12.32 9.50
N ARG A 210 -9.78 -13.44 9.12
CA ARG A 210 -11.21 -13.45 8.76
C ARG A 210 -12.06 -12.82 9.85
N HIS A 211 -11.94 -13.30 11.09
CA HIS A 211 -12.68 -12.76 12.23
C HIS A 211 -12.52 -11.25 12.39
N LYS A 212 -11.29 -10.74 12.32
CA LYS A 212 -11.02 -9.31 12.53
C LYS A 212 -11.47 -8.43 11.37
N LEU A 213 -11.40 -8.94 10.14
CA LEU A 213 -11.97 -8.24 8.98
C LEU A 213 -13.50 -8.24 9.06
N ASP A 214 -14.11 -9.34 9.49
CA ASP A 214 -15.55 -9.43 9.64
C ASP A 214 -16.05 -8.41 10.69
N GLU A 215 -15.36 -8.28 11.82
CA GLU A 215 -15.61 -7.21 12.82
C GLU A 215 -15.52 -5.80 12.21
N MET A 216 -14.52 -5.54 11.36
CA MET A 216 -14.31 -4.21 10.79
C MET A 216 -15.41 -3.81 9.81
N PHE A 217 -15.85 -4.73 8.96
CA PHE A 217 -16.75 -4.41 7.85
C PHE A 217 -18.22 -4.71 8.12
N PHE A 218 -18.55 -5.59 9.09
CA PHE A 218 -19.92 -6.10 9.25
C PHE A 218 -20.53 -5.97 10.66
N GLU A 219 -19.75 -5.62 11.70
CA GLU A 219 -20.31 -5.50 13.06
C GLU A 219 -20.94 -4.13 13.39
N LYS A 220 -20.81 -3.09 12.56
CA LYS A 220 -21.53 -1.81 12.76
C LYS A 220 -23.00 -1.82 12.28
N THR A 221 -23.60 -2.98 12.05
CA THR A 221 -25.00 -3.13 11.57
C THR A 221 -25.98 -3.73 12.57
N SER A 222 -25.73 -3.64 13.88
CA SER A 222 -26.67 -4.11 14.92
C SER A 222 -26.90 -3.07 16.00
#